data_AF-A0A0Q6PIF2-F1
#
_entry.id   AF-A0A0Q6PIF2-F1
#
_cell.length_a   1.000
_cell.length_b   1.000
_cell.length_c   1.000
_cell.angle_alpha   90.00
_cell.angle_beta   90.00
_cell.angle_gamma   90.00
#
_symmetry.space_group_name_H-M   'P 1'
#
loop_
_entity.id
_entity.type
_entity.pdbx_description
1 polymer ?
#
loop_
_entity_poly.entity_id
_entity_poly.type
_entity_poly.pdbx_seq_one_letter_code
_entity_poly.pdbx_strand_id
1 'polypeptide(L)'
;MIRRTTRIAAAALALAALAACSSIPLGTAAKLRGLDYLNDDVASLLLAFDLPPSLEPVQGASTIGFDITTPSSGERHIKATLVAADAGDLAGTLPPPTGERNYYLFGFSDPDKQAIREAQAWAKTLPAGNNALSISLSPKLCRTEPIDPAKTTISALIALPGVPGLAPLLSNQPLSSVLASAPIKDVPPCTGHSG
;
A
#
# COMPACT_ATOMS: atom_id res chain seq x y z
N MET A 1 51.22 41.04 -15.74
CA MET A 1 50.94 40.77 -14.32
C MET A 1 49.60 40.08 -14.19
N ILE A 2 49.62 38.93 -13.53
CA ILE A 2 48.52 37.99 -13.25
C ILE A 2 47.55 38.56 -12.21
N ARG A 3 46.22 38.41 -12.41
CA ARG A 3 45.15 38.35 -11.38
C ARG A 3 43.84 37.93 -12.07
N ARG A 4 43.48 36.64 -12.06
CA ARG A 4 42.70 35.89 -11.04
C ARG A 4 41.18 36.14 -11.09
N THR A 5 40.50 35.19 -11.76
CA THR A 5 39.33 34.42 -11.26
C THR A 5 38.15 35.16 -10.61
N THR A 6 37.06 35.30 -11.37
CA THR A 6 35.67 35.54 -10.91
C THR A 6 34.78 35.41 -12.17
N ARG A 7 33.72 34.61 -12.30
CA ARG A 7 32.87 33.80 -11.42
C ARG A 7 32.25 32.72 -12.32
N ILE A 8 32.56 31.45 -12.09
CA ILE A 8 31.77 30.33 -12.62
C ILE A 8 30.64 30.15 -11.61
N ALA A 9 29.47 30.71 -11.89
CA ALA A 9 28.27 30.56 -11.07
C ALA A 9 27.05 30.42 -11.98
N ALA A 10 26.96 29.30 -12.68
CA ALA A 10 25.80 28.93 -13.48
C ALA A 10 25.72 27.41 -13.61
N ALA A 11 25.65 26.67 -12.49
CA ALA A 11 25.36 25.23 -12.49
C ALA A 11 24.97 24.76 -11.09
N ALA A 12 23.85 25.25 -10.52
CA ALA A 12 23.38 24.77 -9.22
C ALA A 12 21.87 24.84 -9.00
N LEU A 13 21.05 24.91 -10.06
CA LEU A 13 19.59 24.83 -9.93
C LEU A 13 19.02 23.83 -10.94
N ALA A 14 19.19 22.53 -10.68
CA ALA A 14 18.42 21.48 -11.36
C ALA A 14 18.36 20.15 -10.58
N LEU A 15 18.58 20.17 -9.26
CA LEU A 15 18.30 19.00 -8.40
C LEU A 15 17.14 19.32 -7.44
N ALA A 16 16.01 19.72 -8.01
CA ALA A 16 14.75 19.77 -7.27
C ALA A 16 13.94 18.50 -7.59
N ALA A 17 13.92 17.60 -6.62
CA ALA A 17 12.78 16.75 -6.28
C ALA A 17 12.12 15.94 -7.40
N LEU A 18 12.73 14.80 -7.76
CA LEU A 18 11.94 13.61 -8.05
C LEU A 18 12.03 12.64 -6.87
N ALA A 19 11.46 13.03 -5.73
CA ALA A 19 10.99 12.07 -4.75
C ALA A 19 9.67 11.47 -5.26
N ALA A 20 9.77 10.68 -6.33
CA ALA A 20 8.67 9.84 -6.77
C ALA A 20 8.49 8.76 -5.69
N CYS A 21 7.60 9.02 -4.74
CA CYS A 21 7.07 8.02 -3.82
C CYS A 21 6.60 6.85 -4.68
N SER A 22 7.38 5.77 -4.63
CA SER A 22 7.20 4.57 -5.43
C SER A 22 6.04 3.79 -4.82
N SER A 23 4.83 4.23 -5.13
CA SER A 23 3.60 3.49 -4.88
C SER A 23 3.32 2.62 -6.10
N ILE A 24 3.00 1.34 -5.90
CA ILE A 24 2.47 0.53 -6.99
C ILE A 24 1.08 1.10 -7.28
N PRO A 25 0.80 1.68 -8.46
CA PRO A 25 -0.58 1.88 -8.87
C PRO A 25 -1.15 0.48 -9.08
N LEU A 26 -1.78 -0.06 -8.04
CA LEU A 26 -2.56 -1.27 -8.17
C LEU A 26 -3.77 -0.85 -8.98
N GLY A 27 -3.69 -1.09 -10.28
CA GLY A 27 -4.64 -0.59 -11.27
C GLY A 27 -6.04 -0.43 -10.70
N THR A 28 -6.46 0.84 -10.65
CA THR A 28 -7.82 1.39 -10.76
C THR A 28 -8.95 0.47 -10.31
N ALA A 29 -9.83 0.96 -9.43
CA ALA A 29 -11.22 0.58 -9.12
C ALA A 29 -11.81 -0.80 -9.58
N ALA A 30 -11.52 -1.27 -10.80
CA ALA A 30 -11.86 -2.57 -11.38
C ALA A 30 -11.42 -3.82 -10.56
N LYS A 31 -10.35 -3.74 -9.75
CA LYS A 31 -9.98 -4.85 -8.83
C LYS A 31 -10.81 -4.89 -7.55
N LEU A 32 -11.50 -3.80 -7.24
CA LEU A 32 -12.37 -3.64 -6.08
C LEU A 32 -13.82 -3.57 -6.54
N ARG A 33 -14.20 -4.45 -7.45
CA ARG A 33 -15.48 -4.44 -8.20
C ARG A 33 -16.76 -4.50 -7.34
N GLY A 34 -16.65 -4.37 -6.02
CA GLY A 34 -17.76 -4.26 -5.08
C GLY A 34 -17.53 -3.28 -3.91
N LEU A 35 -16.46 -2.47 -3.91
CA LEU A 35 -16.27 -1.43 -2.89
C LEU A 35 -16.89 -0.12 -3.38
N ASP A 36 -18.01 0.27 -2.79
CA ASP A 36 -18.56 1.61 -2.94
C ASP A 36 -17.83 2.54 -1.97
N TYR A 37 -16.73 3.14 -2.40
CA TYR A 37 -15.89 3.97 -1.54
C TYR A 37 -16.59 5.20 -0.96
N LEU A 38 -17.77 5.57 -1.48
CA LEU A 38 -18.58 6.65 -0.90
C LEU A 38 -19.46 6.09 0.22
N ASN A 39 -20.11 4.95 0.01
CA ASN A 39 -21.15 4.46 0.94
C ASN A 39 -20.65 3.40 1.93
N ASP A 40 -19.61 2.65 1.58
CA ASP A 40 -18.99 1.64 2.43
C ASP A 40 -18.10 2.29 3.49
N ASP A 41 -17.96 1.64 4.65
CA ASP A 41 -17.04 2.09 5.71
C ASP A 41 -15.59 1.70 5.37
N VAL A 42 -14.97 2.45 4.44
CA VAL A 42 -13.59 2.23 3.99
C VAL A 42 -12.61 2.24 5.16
N ALA A 43 -12.89 2.99 6.23
CA ALA A 43 -12.06 3.03 7.44
C ALA A 43 -12.11 1.73 8.26
N SER A 44 -13.05 0.85 7.99
CA SER A 44 -13.15 -0.49 8.58
C SER A 44 -12.60 -1.58 7.68
N LEU A 45 -11.97 -1.25 6.54
CA LEU A 45 -11.31 -2.26 5.72
C LEU A 45 -10.19 -2.96 6.49
N LEU A 46 -10.14 -4.27 6.26
CA LEU A 46 -9.09 -5.14 6.76
C LEU A 46 -8.29 -5.69 5.58
N LEU A 47 -6.99 -5.80 5.80
CA LEU A 47 -6.02 -6.29 4.84
C LEU A 47 -5.45 -7.62 5.32
N ALA A 48 -5.43 -8.61 4.45
CA ALA A 48 -4.72 -9.87 4.70
C ALA A 48 -3.55 -10.00 3.73
N PHE A 49 -2.33 -10.01 4.27
CA PHE A 49 -1.16 -10.43 3.52
C PHE A 49 -1.03 -11.94 3.57
N ASP A 50 -1.06 -12.54 2.39
CA ASP A 50 -0.79 -13.95 2.18
C ASP A 50 0.69 -14.11 1.82
N LEU A 51 1.50 -14.61 2.75
CA LEU A 51 2.95 -14.68 2.61
C LEU A 51 3.46 -16.12 2.76
N PRO A 52 4.52 -16.50 2.03
CA PRO A 52 5.25 -17.74 2.32
C PRO A 52 5.95 -17.64 3.70
N PRO A 53 6.35 -18.77 4.30
CA PRO A 53 6.91 -18.78 5.66
C PRO A 53 8.28 -18.10 5.75
N SER A 54 8.95 -17.90 4.60
CA SER A 54 10.21 -17.18 4.48
C SER A 54 10.08 -15.65 4.53
N LEU A 55 8.85 -15.12 4.62
CA LEU A 55 8.54 -13.70 4.63
C LEU A 55 7.62 -13.32 5.79
N GLU A 56 7.95 -12.21 6.44
CA GLU A 56 7.11 -11.60 7.46
C GLU A 56 6.91 -10.11 7.18
N PRO A 57 5.77 -9.52 7.59
CA PRO A 57 5.57 -8.09 7.50
C PRO A 57 6.29 -7.36 8.62
N VAL A 58 6.92 -6.23 8.28
CA VAL A 58 7.47 -5.30 9.26
C VAL A 58 6.32 -4.52 9.88
N GLN A 59 6.12 -4.72 11.18
CA GLN A 59 5.03 -4.10 11.94
C GLN A 59 5.08 -2.57 11.86
N GLY A 60 3.94 -1.95 11.57
CA GLY A 60 3.78 -0.49 11.48
C GLY A 60 4.53 0.20 10.34
N ALA A 61 5.13 -0.56 9.40
CA ALA A 61 5.91 0.02 8.30
C ALA A 61 5.19 -0.05 6.94
N SER A 62 4.26 -0.99 6.79
CA SER A 62 3.45 -1.13 5.57
C SER A 62 2.40 -0.02 5.49
N THR A 63 2.13 0.49 4.30
CA THR A 63 1.15 1.57 4.11
C THR A 63 0.24 1.30 2.91
N ILE A 64 -0.99 1.79 2.99
CA ILE A 64 -1.92 1.83 1.87
C ILE A 64 -2.22 3.29 1.51
N GLY A 65 -2.34 3.58 0.22
CA GLY A 65 -2.71 4.88 -0.31
C GLY A 65 -4.11 4.85 -0.90
N PHE A 66 -4.89 5.90 -0.66
CA PHE A 66 -6.16 6.16 -1.32
C PHE A 66 -6.06 7.52 -2.00
N ASP A 67 -6.13 7.52 -3.32
CA ASP A 67 -6.04 8.73 -4.13
C ASP A 67 -7.39 8.97 -4.81
N ILE A 68 -8.06 10.04 -4.42
CA ILE A 68 -9.33 10.48 -5.01
C ILE A 68 -9.01 11.62 -5.96
N THR A 69 -9.16 11.38 -7.25
CA THR A 69 -8.95 12.39 -8.31
C THR A 69 -10.29 12.86 -8.84
N THR A 70 -10.48 14.18 -8.88
CA THR A 70 -11.66 14.78 -9.51
C THR A 70 -11.25 15.76 -10.60
N PRO A 71 -11.89 15.73 -11.78
CA PRO A 71 -11.56 16.66 -12.87
C PRO A 71 -11.77 18.14 -12.53
N SER A 72 -12.68 18.44 -11.59
CA SER A 72 -13.14 19.80 -11.30
C SER A 72 -12.70 20.35 -9.95
N SER A 73 -12.42 19.48 -8.97
CA SER A 73 -12.26 19.87 -7.56
C SER A 73 -10.90 19.49 -6.97
N GLY A 74 -9.98 18.98 -7.81
CA GLY A 74 -8.62 18.60 -7.42
C GLY A 74 -8.46 17.16 -6.96
N GLU A 75 -7.34 16.90 -6.29
CA GLU A 75 -6.94 15.56 -5.84
C GLU A 75 -6.82 15.53 -4.32
N ARG A 76 -7.17 14.40 -3.72
CA ARG A 76 -6.94 14.13 -2.30
C ARG A 76 -6.23 12.80 -2.14
N HIS A 77 -5.05 12.87 -1.52
CA HIS A 77 -4.19 11.72 -1.25
C HIS A 77 -4.21 11.41 0.23
N ILE A 78 -4.49 10.16 0.56
CA ILE A 78 -4.49 9.65 1.93
C ILE A 78 -3.47 8.53 1.95
N LYS A 79 -2.55 8.57 2.92
CA LYS A 79 -1.61 7.48 3.16
C LYS A 79 -1.83 6.99 4.58
N ALA A 80 -2.42 5.81 4.70
CA ALA A 80 -2.71 5.18 5.98
C ALA A 80 -1.63 4.14 6.33
N THR A 81 -1.26 4.09 7.60
CA THR A 81 -0.34 3.09 8.12
C THR A 81 -1.13 1.84 8.50
N LEU A 82 -0.60 0.68 8.10
CA LEU A 82 -1.19 -0.61 8.44
C LEU A 82 -0.72 -1.04 9.83
N VAL A 83 -1.68 -1.31 10.70
CA VAL A 83 -1.47 -1.81 12.07
C VAL A 83 -2.04 -3.21 12.19
N ALA A 84 -1.44 -4.06 13.01
CA ALA A 84 -1.93 -5.43 13.21
C ALA A 84 -3.40 -5.41 13.65
N ALA A 85 -4.22 -6.23 12.99
CA ALA A 85 -5.62 -6.45 13.35
C ALA A 85 -5.80 -7.83 13.99
N ASP A 86 -6.87 -7.99 14.77
CA ASP A 86 -7.21 -9.29 15.37
C ASP A 86 -7.80 -10.21 14.29
N ALA A 87 -7.45 -11.49 14.34
CA ALA A 87 -8.07 -12.53 13.51
C ALA A 87 -9.56 -12.73 13.81
N GLY A 88 -10.01 -12.35 15.01
CA GLY A 88 -11.43 -12.28 15.35
C GLY A 88 -12.24 -11.39 14.41
N ASP A 89 -11.64 -10.32 13.88
CA ASP A 89 -12.32 -9.35 13.02
C ASP A 89 -12.59 -9.88 11.60
N LEU A 90 -11.92 -10.97 11.22
CA LEU A 90 -12.08 -11.68 9.94
C LEU A 90 -12.45 -13.16 10.10
N ALA A 91 -12.78 -13.57 11.33
CA ALA A 91 -13.05 -14.97 11.66
C ALA A 91 -14.25 -15.49 10.85
N GLY A 92 -13.96 -16.42 9.92
CA GLY A 92 -14.96 -17.05 9.06
C GLY A 92 -15.10 -16.45 7.66
N THR A 93 -14.42 -15.35 7.33
CA THR A 93 -14.44 -14.74 5.99
C THR A 93 -13.18 -15.01 5.17
N LEU A 94 -12.08 -15.38 5.83
CA LEU A 94 -10.85 -15.76 5.14
C LEU A 94 -10.92 -17.22 4.71
N PRO A 95 -10.71 -17.55 3.41
CA PRO A 95 -10.40 -18.92 3.05
C PRO A 95 -9.13 -19.34 3.79
N PRO A 96 -8.92 -20.62 4.11
CA PRO A 96 -7.65 -21.07 4.67
C PRO A 96 -6.50 -20.74 3.70
N PRO A 97 -5.31 -20.36 4.20
CA PRO A 97 -4.19 -20.11 3.34
C PRO A 97 -3.82 -21.37 2.56
N THR A 98 -3.41 -21.19 1.31
CA THR A 98 -3.07 -22.31 0.43
C THR A 98 -1.64 -22.77 0.70
N GLY A 99 -1.47 -24.07 0.96
CA GLY A 99 -0.14 -24.64 1.24
C GLY A 99 0.45 -24.15 2.56
N GLU A 100 1.76 -23.92 2.59
CA GLU A 100 2.52 -23.51 3.79
C GLU A 100 2.52 -21.98 4.02
N ARG A 101 1.45 -21.28 3.62
CA ARG A 101 1.40 -19.82 3.66
C ARG A 101 0.75 -19.30 4.94
N ASN A 102 1.14 -18.11 5.35
CA ASN A 102 0.66 -17.44 6.55
C ASN A 102 -0.17 -16.20 6.17
N TYR A 103 -1.27 -15.99 6.88
CA TYR A 103 -2.02 -14.74 6.83
C TYR A 103 -1.61 -13.78 7.94
N TYR A 104 -1.27 -12.57 7.55
CA TYR A 104 -1.04 -11.46 8.46
C TYR A 104 -2.12 -10.40 8.24
N LEU A 105 -2.84 -10.06 9.31
CA LEU A 105 -4.01 -9.21 9.25
C LEU A 105 -3.68 -7.80 9.70
N PHE A 106 -4.19 -6.84 8.96
CA PHE A 106 -3.98 -5.43 9.20
C PHE A 106 -5.27 -4.63 9.10
N GLY A 107 -5.39 -3.61 9.93
CA GLY A 107 -6.35 -2.54 9.78
C GLY A 107 -5.65 -1.19 9.75
N PHE A 108 -6.40 -0.14 10.04
CA PHE A 108 -5.86 1.22 10.14
C PHE A 108 -5.76 1.66 11.60
N SER A 109 -4.80 2.55 11.85
CA SER A 109 -4.75 3.29 13.11
C SER A 109 -5.97 4.20 13.27
N ASP A 110 -6.39 4.50 14.50
CA ASP A 110 -7.52 5.43 14.75
C ASP A 110 -7.38 6.81 14.07
N PRO A 111 -6.20 7.48 14.06
CA PRO A 111 -6.08 8.74 13.32
C PRO A 111 -6.24 8.55 11.80
N ASP A 112 -5.75 7.43 11.25
CA ASP A 112 -5.93 7.13 9.82
C ASP A 112 -7.40 6.83 9.49
N LYS A 113 -8.12 6.12 10.38
CA LYS A 113 -9.57 5.89 10.23
C LYS A 113 -10.33 7.21 10.16
N GLN A 114 -9.97 8.17 11.00
CA GLN A 114 -10.57 9.50 10.96
C GLN A 114 -10.27 10.22 9.64
N ALA A 115 -9.00 10.23 9.21
CA ALA A 115 -8.60 10.87 7.96
C ALA A 115 -9.31 10.27 6.73
N ILE A 116 -9.50 8.95 6.72
CA ILE A 116 -10.26 8.23 5.69
C ILE A 116 -11.71 8.70 5.68
N ARG A 117 -12.39 8.73 6.83
CA ARG A 117 -13.80 9.16 6.94
C ARG A 117 -13.97 10.62 6.54
N GLU A 118 -13.05 11.51 6.90
CA GLU A 118 -13.06 12.91 6.49
C GLU A 118 -12.93 13.07 4.97
N ALA A 119 -12.08 12.26 4.34
CA ALA A 119 -11.95 12.26 2.89
C ALA A 119 -13.20 11.69 2.20
N GLN A 120 -13.82 10.64 2.74
CA GLN A 120 -15.11 10.14 2.24
C GLN A 120 -16.21 11.19 2.38
N ALA A 121 -16.29 11.89 3.52
CA ALA A 121 -17.25 12.97 3.73
C ALA A 121 -17.04 14.10 2.72
N TRP A 122 -15.79 14.51 2.49
CA TRP A 122 -15.45 15.46 1.43
C TRP A 122 -15.87 14.95 0.04
N ALA A 123 -15.56 13.70 -0.31
CA ALA A 123 -15.90 13.12 -1.60
C ALA A 123 -17.42 13.10 -1.86
N LYS A 124 -18.24 12.93 -0.81
CA LYS A 124 -19.71 13.03 -0.89
C LYS A 124 -20.23 14.44 -1.19
N THR A 125 -19.46 15.49 -0.88
CA THR A 125 -19.84 16.87 -1.22
C THR A 125 -19.56 17.24 -2.67
N LEU A 126 -18.78 16.41 -3.38
CA LEU A 126 -18.38 16.68 -4.75
C LEU A 126 -19.56 16.44 -5.69
N PRO A 127 -19.70 17.25 -6.76
CA PRO A 127 -20.73 17.03 -7.76
C PRO A 127 -20.57 15.64 -8.38
N ALA A 128 -21.70 15.03 -8.76
CA ALA A 128 -21.70 13.79 -9.53
C ALA A 128 -20.90 14.00 -10.83
N GLY A 129 -19.93 13.12 -11.08
CA GLY A 129 -19.00 13.25 -12.19
C GLY A 129 -18.02 12.08 -12.23
N ASN A 130 -17.03 12.18 -13.13
CA ASN A 130 -16.00 11.15 -13.33
C ASN A 130 -14.92 11.22 -12.22
N ASN A 131 -15.34 11.08 -10.96
CA ASN A 131 -14.43 10.97 -9.83
C ASN A 131 -13.80 9.58 -9.86
N ALA A 132 -12.47 9.51 -9.69
CA ALA A 132 -11.72 8.26 -9.70
C ALA A 132 -11.12 8.00 -8.32
N LEU A 133 -11.27 6.78 -7.81
CA LEU A 133 -10.50 6.27 -6.69
C LEU A 133 -9.40 5.33 -7.20
N SER A 134 -8.17 5.63 -6.83
CA SER A 134 -7.03 4.74 -6.97
C SER A 134 -6.60 4.24 -5.58
N ILE A 135 -6.23 2.96 -5.49
CA ILE A 135 -5.65 2.39 -4.28
C ILE A 135 -4.23 1.95 -4.60
N SER A 136 -3.28 2.29 -3.73
CA SER A 136 -1.91 1.81 -3.84
C SER A 136 -1.51 1.09 -2.55
N LEU A 137 -0.68 0.06 -2.68
CA LEU A 137 -0.17 -0.68 -1.53
C LEU A 137 1.35 -0.64 -1.56
N SER A 138 1.94 -0.34 -0.41
CA SER A 138 3.38 -0.38 -0.20
C SER A 138 3.68 -1.32 0.97
N PRO A 139 3.79 -2.64 0.71
CA PRO A 139 4.12 -3.59 1.76
C PRO A 139 5.59 -3.43 2.16
N LYS A 140 5.85 -3.48 3.46
CA LYS A 140 7.19 -3.59 4.03
C LYS A 140 7.34 -4.96 4.63
N LEU A 141 8.16 -5.78 3.99
CA LEU A 141 8.42 -7.15 4.37
C LEU A 141 9.88 -7.31 4.81
N CYS A 142 10.13 -8.33 5.60
CA CYS A 142 11.45 -8.83 5.92
C CYS A 142 11.51 -10.34 5.64
N ARG A 143 12.72 -10.87 5.47
CA ARG A 143 12.95 -12.29 5.17
C ARG A 143 13.51 -13.02 6.39
N THR A 144 13.05 -14.23 6.63
CA THR A 144 13.60 -15.12 7.67
C THR A 144 14.69 -16.04 7.10
N GLU A 145 14.66 -16.30 5.79
CA GLU A 145 15.62 -17.14 5.05
C GLU A 145 15.99 -16.51 3.69
N PRO A 146 17.05 -16.99 3.01
CA PRO A 146 17.35 -16.59 1.63
C PRO A 146 16.20 -16.94 0.67
N ILE A 147 15.79 -15.97 -0.15
CA ILE A 147 14.68 -16.13 -1.09
C ILE A 147 15.09 -15.69 -2.50
N ASP A 148 14.45 -16.28 -3.51
CA ASP A 148 14.50 -15.83 -4.90
C ASP A 148 13.31 -14.90 -5.16
N PRO A 149 13.50 -13.58 -5.31
CA PRO A 149 12.39 -12.65 -5.51
C PRO A 149 11.60 -12.90 -6.79
N ALA A 150 12.17 -13.56 -7.80
CA ALA A 150 11.48 -13.86 -9.05
C ALA A 150 10.52 -15.05 -8.93
N LYS A 151 10.77 -15.96 -7.97
CA LYS A 151 9.93 -17.15 -7.73
C LYS A 151 9.01 -17.01 -6.53
N THR A 152 9.39 -16.18 -5.57
CA THR A 152 8.63 -15.96 -4.34
C THR A 152 7.42 -15.09 -4.65
N THR A 153 6.21 -15.60 -4.43
CA THR A 153 4.98 -14.85 -4.67
C THR A 153 4.33 -14.36 -3.38
N ILE A 154 3.71 -13.19 -3.46
CA ILE A 154 2.89 -12.63 -2.39
C ILE A 154 1.49 -12.28 -2.91
N SER A 155 0.51 -12.34 -2.02
CA SER A 155 -0.84 -11.84 -2.29
C SER A 155 -1.27 -10.90 -1.16
N ALA A 156 -2.17 -9.98 -1.50
CA ALA A 156 -2.77 -9.06 -0.55
C ALA A 156 -4.26 -8.99 -0.88
N LEU A 157 -5.07 -9.24 0.12
CA LEU A 157 -6.52 -9.33 0.04
C LEU A 157 -7.12 -8.22 0.89
N ILE A 158 -8.22 -7.63 0.45
CA ILE A 158 -9.02 -6.73 1.30
C ILE A 158 -10.35 -7.40 1.62
N ALA A 159 -10.85 -7.12 2.82
CA ALA A 159 -12.21 -7.42 3.24
C ALA A 159 -12.84 -6.19 3.88
N LEU A 160 -14.16 -6.07 3.74
CA LEU A 160 -14.97 -5.19 4.54
C LEU A 160 -15.79 -6.04 5.52
N PRO A 161 -15.73 -5.78 6.84
CA PRO A 161 -16.56 -6.49 7.81
C PRO A 161 -18.04 -6.43 7.44
N GLY A 162 -18.72 -7.58 7.46
CA GLY A 162 -20.13 -7.70 7.09
C GLY A 162 -20.41 -7.85 5.59
N VAL A 163 -19.41 -7.68 4.72
CA VAL A 163 -19.53 -7.99 3.29
C VAL A 163 -18.87 -9.35 3.02
N PRO A 164 -19.56 -10.30 2.36
CA PRO A 164 -18.98 -11.59 2.07
C PRO A 164 -17.90 -11.50 0.99
N GLY A 165 -16.73 -12.08 1.28
CA GLY A 165 -15.65 -12.30 0.32
C GLY A 165 -14.46 -11.36 0.46
N LEU A 166 -13.33 -11.82 -0.06
CA LEU A 166 -12.09 -11.05 -0.16
C LEU A 166 -11.84 -10.62 -1.59
N ALA A 167 -11.55 -9.33 -1.78
CA ALA A 167 -11.12 -8.82 -3.08
C ALA A 167 -9.58 -8.79 -3.14
N PRO A 168 -8.95 -9.43 -4.14
CA PRO A 168 -7.49 -9.42 -4.28
C PRO A 168 -7.00 -8.05 -4.77
N LEU A 169 -6.20 -7.37 -3.95
CA LEU A 169 -5.36 -6.24 -4.38
C LEU A 169 -4.17 -6.74 -5.19
N LEU A 170 -3.47 -7.72 -4.61
CA LEU A 170 -2.36 -8.45 -5.21
C LEU A 170 -2.75 -9.93 -5.21
N SER A 171 -2.59 -10.59 -6.36
CA SER A 171 -2.80 -12.04 -6.47
C SER A 171 -1.57 -12.67 -7.10
N ASN A 172 -0.91 -13.54 -6.33
CA ASN A 172 0.26 -14.33 -6.70
C ASN A 172 1.32 -13.50 -7.45
N GLN A 173 1.59 -12.29 -6.97
CA GLN A 173 2.56 -11.41 -7.60
C GLN A 173 3.98 -11.81 -7.20
N PRO A 174 4.92 -11.97 -8.15
CA PRO A 174 6.32 -12.14 -7.83
C PRO A 174 6.82 -10.98 -6.97
N LEU A 175 7.60 -11.30 -5.93
CA LEU A 175 8.18 -10.31 -5.03
C LEU A 175 9.03 -9.31 -5.81
N SER A 176 9.74 -9.75 -6.86
CA SER A 176 10.50 -8.87 -7.77
C SER A 176 9.64 -7.77 -8.40
N SER A 177 8.40 -8.05 -8.80
CA SER A 177 7.48 -7.06 -9.36
C SER A 177 7.04 -6.04 -8.32
N VAL A 178 6.84 -6.49 -7.08
CA VAL A 178 6.47 -5.63 -5.95
C VAL A 178 7.64 -4.74 -5.56
N LEU A 179 8.86 -5.29 -5.51
CA LEU A 179 10.10 -4.55 -5.21
C LEU A 179 10.52 -3.59 -6.32
N ALA A 180 10.25 -3.92 -7.58
CA ALA A 180 10.58 -3.04 -8.71
C ALA A 180 9.87 -1.67 -8.61
N SER A 181 8.74 -1.65 -7.91
CA SER A 181 7.95 -0.45 -7.66
C SER A 181 8.25 0.19 -6.30
N ALA A 182 9.20 -0.35 -5.53
CA ALA A 182 9.62 0.17 -4.24
C ALA A 182 11.03 0.78 -4.33
N PRO A 183 11.37 1.78 -3.49
CA PRO A 183 12.72 2.33 -3.46
C PRO A 183 13.76 1.34 -2.89
N ILE A 184 13.29 0.27 -2.23
CA ILE A 184 14.14 -0.77 -1.66
C ILE A 184 14.14 -1.97 -2.62
N LYS A 185 15.32 -2.32 -3.14
CA LYS A 185 15.50 -3.38 -4.15
C LYS A 185 15.68 -4.78 -3.57
N ASP A 186 15.81 -4.92 -2.25
CA ASP A 186 15.94 -6.20 -1.57
C ASP A 186 15.08 -6.22 -0.30
N VAL A 187 14.69 -7.42 0.13
CA VAL A 187 13.98 -7.63 1.39
C VAL A 187 15.01 -7.86 2.49
N PRO A 188 15.13 -6.96 3.49
CA PRO A 188 16.09 -7.12 4.56
C PRO A 188 15.73 -8.32 5.45
N PRO A 189 16.71 -8.90 6.17
CA PRO A 189 16.42 -9.93 7.15
C PRO A 189 15.53 -9.39 8.28
N CYS A 190 14.63 -10.22 8.82
CA CYS A 190 13.81 -9.87 9.97
C CYS A 190 14.68 -9.67 11.22
N THR A 191 14.29 -8.76 12.12
CA THR A 191 14.99 -8.54 13.38
C THR A 191 15.05 -9.85 14.18
N GLY A 192 16.26 -10.31 14.52
CA GLY A 192 16.50 -11.60 15.20
C GLY A 192 16.84 -12.75 14.26
N HIS A 193 16.72 -12.58 12.95
CA HIS A 193 17.20 -13.51 11.94
C HIS A 193 18.46 -12.93 11.31
N SER A 194 19.62 -13.45 11.71
CA SER A 194 20.89 -13.12 11.03
C SER A 194 21.10 -14.21 9.99
N GLY A 195 20.84 -13.89 8.73
CA GLY A 195 21.26 -14.76 7.61
C GLY A 195 22.77 -14.92 7.58
#